data_AF-A0A1B7XEN0-F1
#
_entry.id   AF-A0A1B7XEN0-F1
#
_cell.length_a   1.000
_cell.length_b   1.000
_cell.length_c   1.000
_cell.angle_alpha   90.00
_cell.angle_beta   90.00
_cell.angle_gamma   90.00
#
_symmetry.space_group_name_H-M   'P 1'
#
loop_
_entity.id
_entity.type
_entity.pdbx_description
1 polymer ?
#
loop_
_entity_poly.entity_id
_entity_poly.type
_entity_poly.pdbx_seq_one_letter_code
_entity_poly.pdbx_strand_id
1 'polypeptide(L)'
;MTLQNRITVSVVFLFSTTLLLFLINNAFTVFQQSYWYIPIQGGLIVSALVAMIITIRNVHMYLITPLRSIHEYAAKIHNGDFNAKLNGTFNYELKELHDSITGVVDKFSFLISETQKKNDLINITEEQSKRAVSTAQAQEEKVQEMLSSMQDVANRAHSLSNKAFNAVHELSAQIEQVNAGVDVQHERMTETATAMEEMNCTVIEVAQNASNAANSASESKNNAETGADGVRRAVESIQQMEQRIFGLKETMGQLGAQANAISQIMVTISDIADQTNLLALNAAIEAARAGEAGRGFAVVADEVRKLAEKTMQATQEVGSAVSLIQTHAQQNVEAVDLAAHDISLSTEAATESGQFMEHIVTIVDETAIQVASIATASEEQSAASEEINRAVSDVTRVASETATGMSSAANAIVELSGLVEELDSMISSLAQGNIENAAASDGPLFIWSDDLSVGLDSIDEQHKVLISLINELHAAMKARRSNEDLLNVIDNLKNYTVTHFGYEEDLFAEHGYPDTPAHIEQHRKFVSEVVEFEAGVRSGKLTVTMDVMKFLKDWLTHHIKGTDKQYSGFLSQKGVN
;
A
#
# COMPACT_ATOMS: atom_id res chain seq x y z
N MET A 1 -83.50 -92.14 -10.71
CA MET A 1 -84.77 -92.10 -11.46
C MET A 1 -85.09 -90.64 -11.66
N THR A 2 -85.11 -90.16 -12.89
CA THR A 2 -85.26 -88.73 -13.21
C THR A 2 -86.60 -88.20 -12.70
N LEU A 3 -86.69 -86.90 -12.39
CA LEU A 3 -87.96 -86.26 -12.02
C LEU A 3 -89.02 -86.51 -13.12
N GLN A 4 -88.58 -86.50 -14.38
CA GLN A 4 -89.37 -86.91 -15.53
C GLN A 4 -89.88 -88.35 -15.40
N ASN A 5 -89.04 -89.34 -15.10
CA ASN A 5 -89.50 -90.73 -14.93
C ASN A 5 -90.52 -90.89 -13.80
N ARG A 6 -90.42 -90.13 -12.72
CA ARG A 6 -91.41 -90.20 -11.62
C ARG A 6 -92.71 -89.45 -11.92
N ILE A 7 -92.65 -88.33 -12.63
CA ILE A 7 -93.86 -87.65 -13.13
C ILE A 7 -94.56 -88.56 -14.15
N THR A 8 -93.81 -89.16 -15.09
CA THR A 8 -94.35 -90.11 -16.05
C THR A 8 -94.98 -91.31 -15.34
N VAL A 9 -94.30 -91.91 -14.36
CA VAL A 9 -94.90 -93.00 -13.56
C VAL A 9 -96.14 -92.54 -12.81
N SER A 10 -96.13 -91.34 -12.23
CA SER A 10 -97.27 -90.76 -11.51
C SER A 10 -98.48 -90.52 -12.43
N VAL A 11 -98.25 -89.99 -13.63
CA VAL A 11 -99.28 -89.75 -14.66
C VAL A 11 -99.79 -91.07 -15.25
N VAL A 12 -98.90 -92.02 -15.53
CA VAL A 12 -99.25 -93.36 -16.01
C VAL A 12 -100.04 -94.13 -14.95
N PHE A 13 -99.71 -93.99 -13.66
CA PHE A 13 -100.45 -94.58 -12.55
C PHE A 13 -101.87 -94.00 -12.45
N LEU A 14 -102.03 -92.69 -12.68
CA LEU A 14 -103.33 -92.01 -12.69
C LEU A 14 -104.22 -92.43 -13.88
N PHE A 15 -103.61 -92.62 -15.05
CA PHE A 15 -104.30 -93.11 -16.25
C PHE A 15 -104.69 -94.59 -16.14
N SER A 16 -103.81 -95.42 -15.59
CA SER A 16 -104.09 -96.85 -15.40
C SER A 16 -105.14 -97.09 -14.31
N THR A 17 -105.16 -96.29 -13.24
CA THR A 17 -106.21 -96.37 -12.20
C THR A 17 -107.57 -95.91 -12.70
N THR A 18 -107.64 -94.85 -13.52
CA THR A 18 -108.91 -94.42 -14.15
C THR A 18 -109.41 -95.43 -15.18
N LEU A 19 -108.53 -96.04 -15.99
CA LEU A 19 -108.89 -97.11 -16.92
C LEU A 19 -109.39 -98.38 -16.20
N LEU A 20 -108.74 -98.76 -15.10
CA LEU A 20 -109.14 -99.90 -14.27
C LEU A 20 -110.53 -99.66 -13.66
N LEU A 21 -110.80 -98.44 -13.17
CA LEU A 21 -112.13 -98.06 -12.66
C LEU A 21 -113.21 -98.13 -13.74
N PHE A 22 -112.91 -97.69 -14.96
CA PHE A 22 -113.85 -97.77 -16.09
C PHE A 22 -114.17 -99.21 -16.49
N LEU A 23 -113.16 -100.09 -16.49
CA LEU A 23 -113.33 -101.52 -16.78
C LEU A 23 -114.13 -102.24 -15.68
N ILE A 24 -113.84 -101.96 -14.41
CA ILE A 24 -114.60 -102.53 -13.28
C ILE A 24 -116.06 -102.03 -13.31
N ASN A 25 -116.29 -100.75 -13.61
CA ASN A 25 -117.63 -100.19 -13.71
C ASN A 25 -118.49 -100.86 -14.80
N ASN A 26 -117.89 -101.18 -15.96
CA ASN A 26 -118.58 -101.90 -17.02
C ASN A 26 -118.82 -103.38 -16.66
N ALA A 27 -117.84 -104.07 -16.07
CA ALA A 27 -117.96 -105.49 -15.73
C ALA A 27 -119.03 -105.78 -14.65
N PHE A 28 -119.32 -104.81 -13.78
CA PHE A 28 -120.24 -105.00 -12.65
C PHE A 28 -121.73 -104.70 -12.95
N THR A 29 -122.07 -104.33 -14.20
CA THR A 29 -123.47 -104.07 -14.61
C THR A 29 -124.39 -105.29 -14.50
N VAL A 30 -123.85 -106.52 -14.48
CA VAL A 30 -124.63 -107.77 -14.35
C VAL A 30 -125.10 -108.05 -12.91
N PHE A 31 -124.52 -107.39 -11.89
CA PHE A 31 -124.82 -107.64 -10.48
C PHE A 31 -125.72 -106.57 -9.81
N GLN A 32 -126.60 -105.92 -10.58
CA GLN A 32 -127.44 -104.82 -10.10
C GLN A 32 -128.48 -105.19 -9.01
N GLN A 33 -128.79 -106.47 -8.78
CA GLN A 33 -129.73 -106.88 -7.71
C GLN A 33 -129.05 -107.30 -6.38
N SER A 34 -127.72 -107.17 -6.27
CA SER A 34 -126.99 -107.53 -5.05
C SER A 34 -126.89 -106.37 -4.07
N TYR A 35 -127.28 -106.59 -2.80
CA TYR A 35 -127.22 -105.61 -1.71
C TYR A 35 -125.82 -104.98 -1.47
N TRP A 36 -124.76 -105.52 -2.08
CA TRP A 36 -123.36 -105.08 -1.90
C TRP A 36 -122.83 -104.09 -2.97
N TYR A 37 -123.62 -103.69 -3.97
CA TYR A 37 -123.14 -102.86 -5.10
C TYR A 37 -122.68 -101.43 -4.72
N ILE A 38 -123.53 -100.69 -4.00
CA ILE A 38 -123.29 -99.28 -3.61
C ILE A 38 -122.01 -99.10 -2.77
N PRO A 39 -121.74 -99.90 -1.70
CA PRO A 39 -120.55 -99.68 -0.89
C PRO A 39 -119.23 -99.95 -1.63
N ILE A 40 -119.19 -100.89 -2.59
CA ILE A 40 -117.97 -101.20 -3.35
C ILE A 40 -117.64 -100.07 -4.34
N GLN A 41 -118.65 -99.55 -5.07
CA GLN A 41 -118.45 -98.41 -5.96
C GLN A 41 -118.00 -97.15 -5.20
N GLY A 42 -118.59 -96.90 -4.02
CA GLY A 42 -118.17 -95.79 -3.15
C GLY A 42 -116.72 -95.90 -2.72
N GLY A 43 -116.24 -97.10 -2.35
CA GLY A 43 -114.85 -97.31 -1.97
C GLY A 43 -113.84 -97.09 -3.11
N LEU A 44 -114.24 -97.43 -4.34
CA LEU A 44 -113.40 -97.30 -5.53
C LEU A 44 -113.23 -95.84 -6.00
N ILE A 45 -114.26 -95.00 -5.86
CA ILE A 45 -114.16 -93.57 -6.21
C ILE A 45 -113.27 -92.84 -5.20
N VAL A 46 -113.40 -93.16 -3.91
CA VAL A 46 -112.58 -92.54 -2.85
C VAL A 46 -111.09 -92.86 -3.04
N SER A 47 -110.74 -94.10 -3.42
CA SER A 47 -109.33 -94.47 -3.62
C SER A 47 -108.69 -93.73 -4.80
N ALA A 48 -109.42 -93.49 -5.90
CA ALA A 48 -108.91 -92.70 -7.02
C ALA A 48 -108.80 -91.22 -6.71
N LEU A 49 -109.73 -90.63 -5.94
CA LEU A 49 -109.59 -89.25 -5.46
C LEU A 49 -108.37 -89.09 -4.56
N VAL A 50 -108.11 -90.05 -3.66
CA VAL A 50 -106.91 -90.04 -2.81
C VAL A 50 -105.64 -90.17 -3.65
N ALA A 51 -105.61 -91.06 -4.63
CA ALA A 51 -104.49 -91.19 -5.56
C ALA A 51 -104.24 -89.87 -6.33
N MET A 52 -105.30 -89.23 -6.84
CA MET A 52 -105.19 -87.94 -7.55
C MET A 52 -104.64 -86.84 -6.65
N ILE A 53 -105.12 -86.73 -5.40
CA ILE A 53 -104.63 -85.75 -4.42
C ILE A 53 -103.15 -85.97 -4.09
N ILE A 54 -102.73 -87.22 -3.89
CA ILE A 54 -101.31 -87.55 -3.64
C ILE A 54 -100.45 -87.14 -4.83
N THR A 55 -100.95 -87.34 -6.05
CA THR A 55 -100.20 -87.04 -7.26
C THR A 55 -100.04 -85.53 -7.46
N ILE A 56 -101.12 -84.77 -7.28
CA ILE A 56 -101.09 -83.30 -7.30
C ILE A 56 -100.14 -82.77 -6.23
N ARG A 57 -100.21 -83.31 -5.00
CA ARG A 57 -99.31 -82.92 -3.91
C ARG A 57 -97.85 -83.17 -4.27
N ASN A 58 -97.55 -84.32 -4.88
CA ASN A 58 -96.18 -84.65 -5.29
C ASN A 58 -95.69 -83.72 -6.40
N VAL A 59 -96.49 -83.43 -7.43
CA VAL A 59 -96.09 -82.48 -8.49
C VAL A 59 -95.88 -81.08 -7.91
N HIS A 60 -96.76 -80.63 -7.02
CA HIS A 60 -96.64 -79.32 -6.41
C HIS A 60 -95.39 -79.20 -5.51
N MET A 61 -95.12 -80.23 -4.71
CA MET A 61 -94.00 -80.25 -3.77
C MET A 61 -92.64 -80.47 -4.46
N TYR A 62 -92.58 -81.35 -5.46
CA TYR A 62 -91.31 -81.75 -6.08
C TYR A 62 -90.98 -81.01 -7.38
N LEU A 63 -91.93 -80.28 -7.99
CA LEU A 63 -91.70 -79.55 -9.25
C LEU A 63 -92.04 -78.05 -9.14
N ILE A 64 -93.28 -77.72 -8.77
CA ILE A 64 -93.78 -76.34 -8.85
C ILE A 64 -93.10 -75.44 -7.81
N THR A 65 -93.07 -75.88 -6.55
CA THR A 65 -92.49 -75.08 -5.45
C THR A 65 -91.01 -74.77 -5.68
N PRO A 66 -90.14 -75.75 -6.02
CA PRO A 66 -88.73 -75.45 -6.28
C PRO A 66 -88.50 -74.60 -7.55
N LEU A 67 -89.28 -74.80 -8.63
CA LEU A 67 -89.17 -73.92 -9.82
C LEU A 67 -89.51 -72.46 -9.50
N ARG A 68 -90.54 -72.25 -8.67
CA ARG A 68 -90.92 -70.91 -8.24
C ARG A 68 -89.80 -70.25 -7.41
N SER A 69 -89.17 -71.00 -6.50
CA SER A 69 -88.01 -70.50 -5.74
C SER A 69 -86.84 -70.09 -6.66
N ILE A 70 -86.56 -70.85 -7.71
CA ILE A 70 -85.51 -70.51 -8.71
C ILE A 70 -85.87 -69.24 -9.47
N HIS A 71 -87.14 -69.09 -9.88
CA HIS A 71 -87.61 -67.88 -10.55
C HIS A 71 -87.50 -66.64 -9.65
N GLU A 72 -87.95 -66.73 -8.40
CA GLU A 72 -87.87 -65.62 -7.43
C GLU A 72 -86.42 -65.26 -7.11
N TYR A 73 -85.51 -66.23 -7.02
CA TYR A 73 -84.08 -65.98 -6.88
C TYR A 73 -83.49 -65.29 -8.11
N ALA A 74 -83.74 -65.81 -9.32
CA ALA A 74 -83.25 -65.21 -10.56
C ALA A 74 -83.73 -63.76 -10.73
N ALA A 75 -84.97 -63.45 -10.32
CA ALA A 75 -85.49 -62.09 -10.31
C ALA A 75 -84.73 -61.16 -9.34
N LYS A 76 -84.33 -61.65 -8.16
CA LYS A 76 -83.51 -60.89 -7.20
C LYS A 76 -82.11 -60.60 -7.75
N ILE A 77 -81.46 -61.59 -8.36
CA ILE A 77 -80.16 -61.43 -9.01
C ILE A 77 -80.24 -60.41 -10.15
N HIS A 78 -81.26 -60.50 -11.01
CA HIS A 78 -81.48 -59.54 -12.10
C HIS A 78 -81.63 -58.10 -11.59
N ASN A 79 -82.28 -57.92 -10.42
CA ASN A 79 -82.46 -56.61 -9.81
C ASN A 79 -81.23 -56.12 -9.01
N GLY A 80 -80.09 -56.82 -9.12
CA GLY A 80 -78.82 -56.43 -8.52
C GLY A 80 -78.59 -56.91 -7.08
N ASP A 81 -79.49 -57.72 -6.52
CA ASP A 81 -79.30 -58.34 -5.20
C ASP A 81 -78.52 -59.65 -5.33
N PHE A 82 -77.21 -59.54 -5.55
CA PHE A 82 -76.29 -60.69 -5.62
C PHE A 82 -76.05 -61.39 -4.27
N ASN A 83 -76.64 -60.88 -3.18
CA ASN A 83 -76.60 -61.51 -1.84
C ASN A 83 -77.86 -62.34 -1.54
N ALA A 84 -78.82 -62.39 -2.46
CA ALA A 84 -79.99 -63.23 -2.33
C ALA A 84 -79.59 -64.71 -2.10
N LYS A 85 -80.42 -65.47 -1.38
CA LYS A 85 -80.22 -66.90 -1.14
C LYS A 85 -81.34 -67.72 -1.77
N LEU A 86 -80.98 -68.75 -2.53
CA LEU A 86 -81.92 -69.67 -3.14
C LEU A 86 -82.36 -70.71 -2.09
N ASN A 87 -83.41 -70.40 -1.33
CA ASN A 87 -83.90 -71.28 -0.27
C ASN A 87 -84.98 -72.24 -0.80
N GLY A 88 -84.87 -73.53 -0.44
CA GLY A 88 -85.85 -74.55 -0.79
C GLY A 88 -85.28 -75.97 -0.72
N THR A 89 -86.15 -76.98 -0.76
CA THR A 89 -85.73 -78.37 -0.86
C THR A 89 -85.67 -78.78 -2.33
N PHE A 90 -84.47 -78.73 -2.92
CA PHE A 90 -84.22 -79.12 -4.30
C PHE A 90 -83.78 -80.58 -4.34
N ASN A 91 -84.42 -81.36 -5.20
CA ASN A 91 -84.11 -82.76 -5.40
C ASN A 91 -83.84 -83.02 -6.89
N TYR A 92 -83.03 -84.04 -7.15
CA TYR A 92 -82.74 -84.51 -8.51
C TYR A 92 -82.18 -83.38 -9.40
N GLU A 93 -82.67 -83.22 -10.62
CA GLU A 93 -82.18 -82.26 -11.61
C GLU A 93 -82.31 -80.80 -11.13
N LEU A 94 -83.28 -80.50 -10.27
CA LEU A 94 -83.45 -79.15 -9.71
C LEU A 94 -82.38 -78.80 -8.66
N LYS A 95 -81.72 -79.82 -8.08
CA LYS A 95 -80.57 -79.59 -7.18
C LYS A 95 -79.31 -79.22 -7.96
N GLU A 96 -79.04 -79.89 -9.08
CA GLU A 96 -77.92 -79.51 -9.95
C GLU A 96 -78.10 -78.10 -10.52
N LEU A 97 -79.34 -77.73 -10.85
CA LEU A 97 -79.68 -76.38 -11.30
C LEU A 97 -79.51 -75.34 -10.17
N HIS A 98 -79.92 -75.66 -8.94
CA HIS A 98 -79.65 -74.83 -7.76
C HIS A 98 -78.15 -74.55 -7.62
N ASP A 99 -77.34 -75.61 -7.54
CA ASP A 99 -75.90 -75.52 -7.25
C ASP A 99 -75.17 -74.73 -8.35
N SER A 100 -75.54 -74.93 -9.61
CA SER A 100 -74.97 -74.19 -10.75
C SER A 100 -75.33 -72.70 -10.72
N ILE A 101 -76.60 -72.38 -10.46
CA ILE A 101 -77.06 -70.98 -10.42
C ILE A 101 -76.44 -70.23 -9.23
N THR A 102 -76.34 -70.86 -8.05
CA THR A 102 -75.66 -70.26 -6.90
C THR A 102 -74.17 -70.05 -7.17
N GLY A 103 -73.49 -71.04 -7.77
CA GLY A 103 -72.06 -70.91 -8.11
C GLY A 103 -71.75 -69.80 -9.11
N VAL A 104 -72.63 -69.57 -10.10
CA VAL A 104 -72.49 -68.45 -11.05
C VAL A 104 -72.62 -67.11 -10.34
N VAL A 105 -73.63 -66.95 -9.47
CA VAL A 105 -73.85 -65.70 -8.72
C VAL A 105 -72.70 -65.40 -7.77
N ASP A 106 -72.20 -66.40 -7.04
CA ASP A 106 -71.06 -66.24 -6.14
C ASP A 106 -69.81 -65.76 -6.89
N LYS A 107 -69.56 -66.33 -8.08
CA LYS A 107 -68.43 -65.93 -8.92
C LYS A 107 -68.59 -64.53 -9.50
N PHE A 108 -69.79 -64.14 -9.89
CA PHE A 108 -70.09 -62.77 -10.32
C PHE A 108 -69.92 -61.75 -9.19
N SER A 109 -70.43 -62.04 -7.98
CA SER A 109 -70.27 -61.20 -6.80
C SER A 109 -68.78 -60.98 -6.46
N PHE A 110 -67.97 -62.04 -6.52
CA PHE A 110 -66.53 -61.95 -6.33
C PHE A 110 -65.86 -61.05 -7.38
N LEU A 111 -66.16 -61.24 -8.67
CA LEU A 111 -65.59 -60.44 -9.76
C LEU A 111 -65.98 -58.96 -9.69
N ILE A 112 -67.23 -58.64 -9.29
CA ILE A 112 -67.68 -57.25 -9.10
C ILE A 112 -66.91 -56.61 -7.95
N SER A 113 -66.80 -57.29 -6.80
CA SER A 113 -66.03 -56.78 -5.66
C SER A 113 -64.55 -56.60 -5.98
N GLU A 114 -63.94 -57.50 -6.76
CA GLU A 114 -62.54 -57.39 -7.15
C GLU A 114 -62.31 -56.23 -8.12
N THR A 115 -63.22 -56.04 -9.08
CA THR A 115 -63.15 -54.95 -10.06
C THR A 115 -63.34 -53.59 -9.39
N GLN A 116 -64.28 -53.46 -8.44
CA GLN A 116 -64.47 -52.22 -7.68
C GLN A 116 -63.22 -51.85 -6.86
N LYS A 117 -62.64 -52.80 -6.12
CA LYS A 117 -61.39 -52.57 -5.37
C LYS A 117 -60.24 -52.14 -6.27
N LYS A 118 -60.11 -52.75 -7.45
CA LYS A 118 -59.07 -52.40 -8.42
C LYS A 118 -59.30 -51.00 -9.01
N ASN A 119 -60.54 -50.60 -9.25
CA ASN A 119 -60.89 -49.28 -9.76
C ASN A 119 -60.61 -48.18 -8.73
N ASP A 120 -60.95 -48.41 -7.45
CA ASP A 120 -60.63 -47.49 -6.36
C ASP A 120 -59.11 -47.32 -6.19
N LEU A 121 -58.34 -48.41 -6.30
CA LEU A 121 -56.88 -48.37 -6.26
C LEU A 121 -56.28 -47.57 -7.43
N ILE A 122 -56.83 -47.70 -8.64
CA ILE A 122 -56.37 -46.95 -9.82
C ILE A 122 -56.63 -45.46 -9.62
N ASN A 123 -57.81 -45.06 -9.14
CA ASN A 123 -58.14 -43.65 -8.90
C ASN A 123 -57.22 -43.02 -7.85
N ILE A 124 -56.93 -43.72 -6.75
CA ILE A 124 -56.00 -43.26 -5.71
C ILE A 124 -54.58 -43.12 -6.28
N THR A 125 -54.13 -44.10 -7.07
CA THR A 125 -52.77 -44.08 -7.67
C THR A 125 -52.62 -42.99 -8.72
N GLU A 126 -53.66 -42.73 -9.51
CA GLU A 126 -53.67 -41.65 -10.50
C GLU A 126 -53.64 -40.27 -9.82
N GLU A 127 -54.40 -40.08 -8.74
CA GLU A 127 -54.37 -38.83 -7.97
C GLU A 127 -53.01 -38.62 -7.29
N GLN A 128 -52.41 -39.67 -6.71
CA GLN A 128 -51.08 -39.62 -6.13
C GLN A 128 -50.00 -39.32 -7.18
N SER A 129 -50.07 -39.93 -8.36
CA SER A 129 -49.13 -39.68 -9.47
C SER A 129 -49.25 -38.24 -9.98
N LYS A 130 -50.47 -37.72 -10.18
CA LYS A 130 -50.68 -36.31 -10.56
C LYS A 130 -50.14 -35.34 -9.51
N ARG A 131 -50.35 -35.63 -8.22
CA ARG A 131 -49.75 -34.83 -7.13
C ARG A 131 -48.23 -34.92 -7.15
N ALA A 132 -47.65 -36.11 -7.31
CA ALA A 132 -46.21 -36.32 -7.37
C ALA A 132 -45.56 -35.56 -8.54
N VAL A 133 -46.16 -35.61 -9.74
CA VAL A 133 -45.69 -34.86 -10.91
C VAL A 133 -45.81 -33.35 -10.69
N SER A 134 -46.93 -32.87 -10.16
CA SER A 134 -47.11 -31.44 -9.85
C SER A 134 -46.11 -30.96 -8.79
N THR A 135 -45.84 -31.75 -7.76
CA THR A 135 -44.80 -31.43 -6.77
C THR A 135 -43.39 -31.48 -7.35
N ALA A 136 -43.12 -32.41 -8.26
CA ALA A 136 -41.82 -32.50 -8.95
C ALA A 136 -41.60 -31.28 -9.87
N GLN A 137 -42.62 -30.87 -10.62
CA GLN A 137 -42.57 -29.67 -11.47
C GLN A 137 -42.38 -28.39 -10.65
N ALA A 138 -43.12 -28.24 -9.54
CA ALA A 138 -42.94 -27.10 -8.65
C ALA A 138 -41.55 -27.10 -7.99
N GLN A 139 -41.00 -28.28 -7.68
CA GLN A 139 -39.65 -28.42 -7.16
C GLN A 139 -38.59 -28.09 -8.23
N GLU A 140 -38.80 -28.50 -9.49
CA GLU A 140 -37.94 -28.18 -10.63
C GLU A 140 -37.90 -26.67 -10.91
N GLU A 141 -39.06 -26.00 -10.93
CA GLU A 141 -39.13 -24.53 -11.04
C GLU A 141 -38.37 -23.84 -9.91
N LYS A 142 -38.53 -24.32 -8.66
CA LYS A 142 -37.83 -23.77 -7.50
C LYS A 142 -36.30 -23.99 -7.57
N VAL A 143 -35.86 -25.14 -8.06
CA VAL A 143 -34.42 -25.41 -8.29
C VAL A 143 -33.88 -24.50 -9.39
N GLN A 144 -34.63 -24.29 -10.48
CA GLN A 144 -34.23 -23.41 -11.57
C GLN A 144 -34.10 -21.95 -11.12
N GLU A 145 -35.06 -21.45 -10.33
CA GLU A 145 -35.01 -20.10 -9.74
C GLU A 145 -33.82 -19.95 -8.79
N MET A 146 -33.56 -20.97 -7.96
CA MET A 146 -32.42 -20.99 -7.05
C MET A 146 -31.07 -20.99 -7.80
N LEU A 147 -30.94 -21.78 -8.88
CA LEU A 147 -29.74 -21.79 -9.73
C LEU A 147 -29.51 -20.44 -10.41
N SER A 148 -30.57 -19.82 -10.95
CA SER A 148 -30.49 -18.48 -11.54
C SER A 148 -30.04 -17.44 -10.50
N SER A 149 -30.62 -17.47 -9.30
CA SER A 149 -30.23 -16.55 -8.23
C SER A 149 -28.80 -16.80 -7.75
N MET A 150 -28.35 -18.06 -7.68
CA MET A 150 -26.96 -18.41 -7.35
C MET A 150 -25.99 -17.87 -8.39
N GLN A 151 -26.32 -17.96 -9.68
CA GLN A 151 -25.48 -17.46 -10.76
C GLN A 151 -25.37 -15.92 -10.73
N ASP A 152 -26.48 -15.22 -10.45
CA ASP A 152 -26.46 -13.76 -10.25
C ASP A 152 -25.59 -13.35 -9.04
N VAL A 153 -25.68 -14.10 -7.93
CA VAL A 153 -24.84 -13.87 -6.74
C VAL A 153 -23.37 -14.14 -7.07
N ALA A 154 -23.05 -15.22 -7.78
CA ALA A 154 -21.69 -15.54 -8.18
C ALA A 154 -21.10 -14.47 -9.10
N ASN A 155 -21.86 -13.99 -10.09
CA ASN A 155 -21.43 -12.89 -10.98
C ASN A 155 -21.14 -11.60 -10.20
N ARG A 156 -22.00 -11.24 -9.24
CA ARG A 156 -21.79 -10.06 -8.38
C ARG A 156 -20.58 -10.23 -7.48
N ALA A 157 -20.41 -11.42 -6.90
CA ALA A 157 -19.27 -11.74 -6.05
C ALA A 157 -17.96 -11.69 -6.85
N HIS A 158 -17.93 -12.23 -8.08
CA HIS A 158 -16.77 -12.19 -8.96
C HIS A 158 -16.39 -10.74 -9.33
N SER A 159 -17.39 -9.87 -9.60
CA SER A 159 -17.13 -8.45 -9.80
C SER A 159 -16.52 -7.77 -8.57
N LEU A 160 -16.97 -8.13 -7.36
CA LEU A 160 -16.43 -7.60 -6.12
C LEU A 160 -15.01 -8.12 -5.84
N SER A 161 -14.76 -9.41 -6.10
CA SER A 161 -13.43 -10.04 -6.01
C SER A 161 -12.41 -9.32 -6.90
N ASN A 162 -12.76 -9.07 -8.17
CA ASN A 162 -11.91 -8.31 -9.09
C ASN A 162 -11.62 -6.88 -8.59
N LYS A 163 -12.59 -6.20 -7.99
CA LYS A 163 -12.36 -4.88 -7.39
C LYS A 163 -11.42 -4.95 -6.19
N ALA A 164 -11.56 -5.97 -5.35
CA ALA A 164 -10.66 -6.20 -4.22
C ALA A 164 -9.22 -6.47 -4.71
N PHE A 165 -9.06 -7.30 -5.74
CA PHE A 165 -7.76 -7.58 -6.36
C PHE A 165 -7.07 -6.31 -6.86
N ASN A 166 -7.81 -5.45 -7.59
CA ASN A 166 -7.28 -4.18 -8.06
C ASN A 166 -6.87 -3.25 -6.90
N ALA A 167 -7.67 -3.19 -5.83
CA ALA A 167 -7.35 -2.39 -4.64
C ALA A 167 -6.10 -2.90 -3.90
N VAL A 168 -5.93 -4.23 -3.80
CA VAL A 168 -4.73 -4.86 -3.24
C VAL A 168 -3.49 -4.48 -4.05
N HIS A 169 -3.58 -4.55 -5.38
CA HIS A 169 -2.45 -4.20 -6.25
C HIS A 169 -2.09 -2.70 -6.14
N GLU A 170 -3.09 -1.82 -6.12
CA GLU A 170 -2.89 -0.38 -5.93
C GLU A 170 -2.24 -0.08 -4.57
N LEU A 171 -2.71 -0.71 -3.49
CA LEU A 171 -2.13 -0.56 -2.17
C LEU A 171 -0.67 -1.07 -2.13
N SER A 172 -0.36 -2.18 -2.80
CA SER A 172 1.02 -2.70 -2.90
C SER A 172 1.94 -1.67 -3.55
N ALA A 173 1.51 -1.08 -4.67
CA ALA A 173 2.28 -0.04 -5.36
C ALA A 173 2.46 1.22 -4.48
N GLN A 174 1.44 1.61 -3.72
CA GLN A 174 1.55 2.73 -2.77
C GLN A 174 2.56 2.44 -1.66
N ILE A 175 2.60 1.21 -1.12
CA ILE A 175 3.59 0.83 -0.11
C ILE A 175 5.01 0.91 -0.66
N GLU A 176 5.26 0.40 -1.86
CA GLU A 176 6.58 0.50 -2.51
C GLU A 176 6.99 1.96 -2.69
N GLN A 177 6.05 2.82 -3.13
CA GLN A 177 6.31 4.25 -3.28
C GLN A 177 6.65 4.92 -1.95
N VAL A 178 5.94 4.60 -0.86
CA VAL A 178 6.23 5.15 0.47
C VAL A 178 7.59 4.67 0.96
N ASN A 179 7.93 3.39 0.80
CA ASN A 179 9.25 2.87 1.19
C ASN A 179 10.38 3.57 0.42
N ALA A 180 10.25 3.75 -0.89
CA ALA A 180 11.22 4.52 -1.68
C ALA A 180 11.33 5.98 -1.19
N GLY A 181 10.22 6.59 -0.79
CA GLY A 181 10.20 7.92 -0.17
C GLY A 181 10.93 7.97 1.17
N VAL A 182 10.79 6.93 1.99
CA VAL A 182 11.52 6.79 3.28
C VAL A 182 13.03 6.68 3.06
N ASP A 183 13.47 5.92 2.07
CA ASP A 183 14.89 5.80 1.73
C ASP A 183 15.49 7.15 1.32
N VAL A 184 14.79 7.90 0.45
CA VAL A 184 15.20 9.27 0.07
C VAL A 184 15.22 10.19 1.29
N GLN A 185 14.23 10.09 2.17
CA GLN A 185 14.18 10.90 3.39
C GLN A 185 15.38 10.60 4.31
N HIS A 186 15.78 9.33 4.43
CA HIS A 186 16.95 8.92 5.21
C HIS A 186 18.26 9.47 4.64
N GLU A 187 18.43 9.44 3.32
CA GLU A 187 19.58 10.05 2.63
C GLU A 187 19.65 11.56 2.92
N ARG A 188 18.52 12.28 2.74
CA ARG A 188 18.44 13.72 3.01
C ARG A 188 18.70 14.09 4.47
N MET A 189 18.24 13.28 5.41
CA MET A 189 18.54 13.49 6.83
C MET A 189 20.02 13.29 7.13
N THR A 190 20.68 12.32 6.50
CA THR A 190 22.12 12.09 6.64
C THR A 190 22.96 13.24 6.08
N GLU A 191 22.59 13.75 4.90
CA GLU A 191 23.21 14.96 4.33
C GLU A 191 23.02 16.16 5.24
N THR A 192 21.80 16.36 5.77
CA THR A 192 21.48 17.47 6.66
C THR A 192 22.27 17.39 7.97
N ALA A 193 22.37 16.20 8.57
CA ALA A 193 23.18 15.98 9.78
C ALA A 193 24.66 16.34 9.53
N THR A 194 25.20 15.94 8.38
CA THR A 194 26.58 16.26 8.00
C THR A 194 26.78 17.77 7.84
N ALA A 195 25.87 18.45 7.14
CA ALA A 195 25.91 19.90 6.99
C ALA A 195 25.78 20.64 8.34
N MET A 196 25.01 20.09 9.29
CA MET A 196 24.89 20.65 10.64
C MET A 196 26.17 20.48 11.46
N GLU A 197 26.89 19.37 11.30
CA GLU A 197 28.20 19.18 11.94
C GLU A 197 29.23 20.19 11.41
N GLU A 198 29.27 20.40 10.09
CA GLU A 198 30.11 21.43 9.47
C GLU A 198 29.70 22.84 9.93
N MET A 199 28.40 23.11 10.05
CA MET A 199 27.88 24.37 10.59
C MET A 199 28.35 24.58 12.02
N ASN A 200 28.28 23.56 12.88
CA ASN A 200 28.75 23.67 14.26
C ASN A 200 30.25 23.97 14.34
N CYS A 201 31.06 23.32 13.49
CA CYS A 201 32.49 23.61 13.39
C CYS A 201 32.76 25.07 13.01
N THR A 202 32.05 25.57 11.98
CA THR A 202 32.21 26.96 11.52
C THR A 202 31.73 27.98 12.55
N VAL A 203 30.65 27.71 13.28
CA VAL A 203 30.18 28.57 14.37
C VAL A 203 31.22 28.69 15.49
N ILE A 204 31.85 27.58 15.88
CA ILE A 204 32.94 27.59 16.88
C ILE A 204 34.14 28.41 16.37
N GLU A 205 34.49 28.26 15.09
CA GLU A 205 35.58 29.02 14.47
C GLU A 205 35.27 30.53 14.44
N VAL A 206 34.05 30.92 14.08
CA VAL A 206 33.60 32.32 14.09
C VAL A 206 33.64 32.90 15.51
N ALA A 207 33.16 32.15 16.51
CA ALA A 207 33.23 32.58 17.91
C ALA A 207 34.68 32.79 18.38
N GLN A 208 35.59 31.88 18.02
CA GLN A 208 37.01 32.01 18.34
C GLN A 208 37.65 33.22 17.64
N ASN A 209 37.31 33.44 16.36
CA ASN A 209 37.79 34.58 15.60
C ASN A 209 37.27 35.91 16.16
N ALA A 210 36.01 35.96 16.60
CA ALA A 210 35.47 37.11 17.31
C ALA A 210 36.24 37.36 18.62
N SER A 211 36.49 36.35 19.44
CA SER A 211 37.30 36.49 20.65
C SER A 211 38.71 37.05 20.37
N ASN A 212 39.38 36.54 19.34
CA ASN A 212 40.69 37.04 18.92
C ASN A 212 40.64 38.50 18.43
N ALA A 213 39.61 38.87 17.67
CA ALA A 213 39.39 40.23 17.20
C ALA A 213 39.12 41.20 18.37
N ALA A 214 38.37 40.78 19.40
CA ALA A 214 38.12 41.58 20.60
C ALA A 214 39.40 41.86 21.37
N ASN A 215 40.27 40.84 21.52
CA ASN A 215 41.58 41.01 22.14
C ASN A 215 42.46 41.99 21.35
N SER A 216 42.48 41.86 20.01
CA SER A 216 43.25 42.75 19.12
C SER A 216 42.73 44.20 19.16
N ALA A 217 41.42 44.38 19.24
CA ALA A 217 40.80 45.69 19.46
C ALA A 217 41.22 46.27 20.82
N SER A 218 41.16 45.48 21.90
CA SER A 218 41.59 45.93 23.22
C SER A 218 43.07 46.35 23.26
N GLU A 219 43.95 45.61 22.57
CA GLU A 219 45.37 45.98 22.45
C GLU A 219 45.55 47.27 21.64
N SER A 220 44.83 47.41 20.52
CA SER A 220 44.86 48.61 19.69
C SER A 220 44.37 49.85 20.44
N LYS A 221 43.36 49.69 21.30
CA LYS A 221 42.85 50.76 22.18
C LYS A 221 43.93 51.25 23.12
N ASN A 222 44.60 50.32 23.81
CA ASN A 222 45.69 50.65 24.74
C ASN A 222 46.85 51.35 24.02
N ASN A 223 47.22 50.88 22.83
CA ASN A 223 48.25 51.52 22.01
C ASN A 223 47.86 52.94 21.59
N ALA A 224 46.61 53.17 21.21
CA ALA A 224 46.10 54.50 20.85
C ALA A 224 46.02 55.43 22.07
N GLU A 225 45.59 54.94 23.23
CA GLU A 225 45.59 55.69 24.50
C GLU A 225 47.00 56.09 24.92
N THR A 226 47.96 55.16 24.82
CA THR A 226 49.38 55.40 25.08
C THR A 226 49.97 56.40 24.07
N GLY A 227 49.57 56.30 22.80
CA GLY A 227 49.94 57.24 21.75
C GLY A 227 49.42 58.65 22.02
N ALA A 228 48.14 58.78 22.38
CA ALA A 228 47.52 60.04 22.77
C ALA A 228 48.24 60.69 23.96
N ASP A 229 48.65 59.89 24.96
CA ASP A 229 49.44 60.38 26.09
C ASP A 229 50.83 60.86 25.66
N GLY A 230 51.51 60.11 24.79
CA GLY A 230 52.78 60.51 24.21
C GLY A 230 52.70 61.86 23.48
N VAL A 231 51.63 62.07 22.70
CA VAL A 231 51.37 63.33 22.01
C VAL A 231 51.08 64.46 22.99
N ARG A 232 50.26 64.25 24.03
CA ARG A 232 50.01 65.27 25.08
C ARG A 232 51.31 65.74 25.72
N ARG A 233 52.20 64.80 26.10
CA ARG A 233 53.53 65.13 26.66
C ARG A 233 54.41 65.89 25.66
N ALA A 234 54.32 65.57 24.37
CA ALA A 234 55.03 66.31 23.34
C ALA A 234 54.52 67.77 23.22
N VAL A 235 53.21 67.98 23.22
CA VAL A 235 52.59 69.33 23.20
C VAL A 235 53.05 70.15 24.41
N GLU A 236 53.03 69.57 25.62
CA GLU A 236 53.53 70.24 26.84
C GLU A 236 55.01 70.63 26.70
N SER A 237 55.84 69.75 26.13
CA SER A 237 57.26 70.05 25.89
C SER A 237 57.46 71.16 24.86
N ILE A 238 56.63 71.22 23.82
CA ILE A 238 56.68 72.27 22.79
C ILE A 238 56.27 73.62 23.40
N GLN A 239 55.23 73.65 24.24
CA GLN A 239 54.83 74.86 24.97
C GLN A 239 55.93 75.38 25.90
N GLN A 240 56.66 74.48 26.58
CA GLN A 240 57.84 74.90 27.36
C GLN A 240 58.97 75.45 26.48
N MET A 241 59.14 74.92 25.28
CA MET A 241 60.11 75.43 24.31
C MET A 241 59.73 76.82 23.81
N GLU A 242 58.45 77.04 23.55
CA GLU A 242 57.88 78.35 23.18
C GLU A 242 58.21 79.42 24.22
N GLN A 243 58.00 79.12 25.51
CA GLN A 243 58.35 80.03 26.61
C GLN A 243 59.84 80.38 26.64
N ARG A 244 60.73 79.40 26.38
CA ARG A 244 62.18 79.61 26.33
C ARG A 244 62.59 80.49 25.15
N ILE A 245 61.94 80.31 23.99
CA ILE A 245 62.14 81.12 22.79
C ILE A 245 61.73 82.58 23.02
N PHE A 246 60.58 82.81 23.67
CA PHE A 246 60.18 84.16 24.07
C PHE A 246 61.17 84.83 25.02
N GLY A 247 61.67 84.10 26.02
CA GLY A 247 62.71 84.61 26.92
C GLY A 247 64.03 84.92 26.20
N LEU A 248 64.41 84.12 25.21
CA LEU A 248 65.59 84.37 24.39
C LEU A 248 65.42 85.62 23.52
N LYS A 249 64.24 85.82 22.94
CA LYS A 249 63.89 87.04 22.17
C LYS A 249 64.05 88.29 23.02
N GLU A 250 63.52 88.27 24.24
CA GLU A 250 63.65 89.39 25.19
C GLU A 250 65.12 89.69 25.52
N THR A 251 65.89 88.65 25.84
CA THR A 251 67.31 88.80 26.20
C THR A 251 68.13 89.36 25.04
N MET A 252 67.87 88.93 23.80
CA MET A 252 68.53 89.46 22.60
C MET A 252 68.13 90.92 22.32
N GLY A 253 66.87 91.28 22.56
CA GLY A 253 66.41 92.67 22.50
C GLY A 253 67.14 93.56 23.51
N GLN A 254 67.31 93.09 24.74
CA GLN A 254 68.07 93.79 25.78
C GLN A 254 69.56 93.95 25.41
N LEU A 255 70.19 92.90 24.86
CA LEU A 255 71.58 92.96 24.37
C LEU A 255 71.74 94.00 23.26
N GLY A 256 70.81 94.05 22.30
CA GLY A 256 70.79 95.06 21.25
C GLY A 256 70.67 96.49 21.80
N ALA A 257 69.80 96.70 22.79
CA ALA A 257 69.66 97.99 23.47
C ALA A 257 70.93 98.40 24.24
N GLN A 258 71.57 97.46 24.95
CA GLN A 258 72.83 97.70 25.66
C GLN A 258 73.98 98.03 24.69
N ALA A 259 74.08 97.31 23.57
CA ALA A 259 75.07 97.58 22.54
C ALA A 259 74.87 98.97 21.89
N ASN A 260 73.63 99.39 21.65
CA ASN A 260 73.29 100.76 21.23
C ASN A 260 73.73 101.82 22.24
N ALA A 261 73.49 101.60 23.54
CA ALA A 261 73.92 102.52 24.59
C ALA A 261 75.45 102.64 24.65
N ILE A 262 76.18 101.53 24.53
CA ILE A 262 77.65 101.54 24.47
C ILE A 262 78.12 102.30 23.22
N SER A 263 77.49 102.09 22.07
CA SER A 263 77.84 102.80 20.83
C SER A 263 77.73 104.33 20.99
N GLN A 264 76.67 104.83 21.65
CA GLN A 264 76.53 106.26 21.97
C GLN A 264 77.64 106.79 22.89
N ILE A 265 78.06 105.98 23.88
CA ILE A 265 79.19 106.33 24.75
C ILE A 265 80.49 106.39 23.93
N MET A 266 80.72 105.44 23.01
CA MET A 266 81.92 105.45 22.16
C MET A 266 81.97 106.69 21.26
N VAL A 267 80.84 107.13 20.69
CA VAL A 267 80.77 108.40 19.93
C VAL A 267 81.20 109.56 20.81
N THR A 268 80.67 109.65 22.03
CA THR A 268 81.03 110.70 23.00
C THR A 268 82.52 110.66 23.36
N ILE A 269 83.10 109.48 23.56
CA ILE A 269 84.54 109.32 23.85
C ILE A 269 85.39 109.74 22.65
N SER A 270 84.96 109.38 21.43
CA SER A 270 85.63 109.78 20.19
C SER A 270 85.66 111.30 20.06
N ASP A 271 84.52 111.96 20.30
CA ASP A 271 84.41 113.42 20.29
C ASP A 271 85.31 114.08 21.34
N ILE A 272 85.35 113.52 22.57
CA ILE A 272 86.24 114.01 23.64
C ILE A 272 87.71 113.84 23.25
N ALA A 273 88.08 112.70 22.66
CA ALA A 273 89.45 112.44 22.24
C ALA A 273 89.87 113.36 21.09
N ASP A 274 88.98 113.62 20.11
CA ASP A 274 89.24 114.56 19.02
C ASP A 274 89.36 116.01 19.52
N GLN A 275 88.49 116.44 20.45
CA GLN A 275 88.62 117.73 21.14
C GLN A 275 89.94 117.83 21.91
N THR A 276 90.34 116.77 22.60
CA THR A 276 91.60 116.71 23.35
C THR A 276 92.80 116.80 22.40
N ASN A 277 92.73 116.14 21.25
CA ASN A 277 93.73 116.19 20.18
C ASN A 277 93.89 117.62 19.63
N LEU A 278 92.77 118.31 19.36
CA LEU A 278 92.76 119.71 18.92
C LEU A 278 93.30 120.68 19.99
N LEU A 279 92.92 120.48 21.26
CA LEU A 279 93.44 121.26 22.39
C LEU A 279 94.95 121.07 22.55
N ALA A 280 95.43 119.82 22.46
CA ALA A 280 96.84 119.48 22.54
C ALA A 280 97.64 120.08 21.37
N LEU A 281 97.07 120.08 20.16
CA LEU A 281 97.67 120.73 18.99
C LEU A 281 97.80 122.24 19.19
N ASN A 282 96.73 122.90 19.65
CA ASN A 282 96.75 124.34 19.95
C ASN A 282 97.79 124.68 21.03
N ALA A 283 97.89 123.85 22.08
CA ALA A 283 98.90 123.99 23.13
C ALA A 283 100.33 123.77 22.60
N ALA A 284 100.55 122.81 21.71
CA ALA A 284 101.86 122.58 21.08
C ALA A 284 102.27 123.76 20.20
N ILE A 285 101.33 124.35 19.45
CA ILE A 285 101.54 125.56 18.64
C ILE A 285 101.95 126.74 19.53
N GLU A 286 101.22 126.99 20.62
CA GLU A 286 101.51 128.12 21.52
C GLU A 286 102.82 127.90 22.30
N ALA A 287 103.14 126.66 22.66
CA ALA A 287 104.41 126.30 23.27
C ALA A 287 105.60 126.51 22.30
N ALA A 288 105.44 126.21 21.01
CA ALA A 288 106.43 126.51 19.98
C ALA A 288 106.61 128.03 19.79
N ARG A 289 105.51 128.80 19.93
CA ARG A 289 105.50 130.26 19.84
C ARG A 289 106.27 130.94 21.00
N ALA A 290 106.28 130.33 22.18
CA ALA A 290 107.00 130.80 23.36
C ALA A 290 108.52 130.48 23.36
N GLY A 291 109.05 129.79 22.33
CA GLY A 291 110.47 129.51 22.19
C GLY A 291 111.05 128.62 23.30
N GLU A 292 112.24 128.97 23.81
CA GLU A 292 112.94 128.19 24.87
C GLU A 292 112.14 128.07 26.17
N ALA A 293 111.30 129.05 26.51
CA ALA A 293 110.47 129.01 27.73
C ALA A 293 109.29 128.01 27.63
N GLY A 294 108.85 127.67 26.41
CA GLY A 294 107.72 126.75 26.15
C GLY A 294 108.12 125.29 25.99
N ARG A 295 109.42 124.96 26.01
CA ARG A 295 109.93 123.63 25.62
C ARG A 295 109.37 122.47 26.46
N GLY A 296 109.20 122.67 27.77
CA GLY A 296 108.58 121.68 28.66
C GLY A 296 107.09 121.49 28.39
N PHE A 297 106.37 122.57 28.06
CA PHE A 297 104.95 122.51 27.70
C PHE A 297 104.73 121.84 26.34
N ALA A 298 105.62 122.05 25.37
CA ALA A 298 105.54 121.41 24.05
C ALA A 298 105.62 119.87 24.15
N VAL A 299 106.49 119.32 25.01
CA VAL A 299 106.60 117.87 25.23
C VAL A 299 105.34 117.29 25.85
N VAL A 300 104.76 117.98 26.85
CA VAL A 300 103.49 117.55 27.46
C VAL A 300 102.35 117.61 26.45
N ALA A 301 102.27 118.68 25.65
CA ALA A 301 101.24 118.83 24.61
C ALA A 301 101.34 117.71 23.55
N ASP A 302 102.53 117.34 23.08
CA ASP A 302 102.72 116.23 22.15
C ASP A 302 102.38 114.86 22.77
N GLU A 303 102.64 114.66 24.06
CA GLU A 303 102.27 113.42 24.76
C GLU A 303 100.74 113.30 24.94
N VAL A 304 100.06 114.41 25.27
CA VAL A 304 98.59 114.48 25.31
C VAL A 304 97.99 114.24 23.92
N ARG A 305 98.60 114.79 22.86
CA ARG A 305 98.18 114.56 21.46
C ARG A 305 98.26 113.08 21.09
N LYS A 306 99.38 112.41 21.38
CA LYS A 306 99.54 110.96 21.15
C LYS A 306 98.57 110.12 21.97
N LEU A 307 98.27 110.52 23.22
CA LEU A 307 97.30 109.84 24.06
C LEU A 307 95.88 109.98 23.50
N ALA A 308 95.53 111.15 22.99
CA ALA A 308 94.27 111.40 22.30
C ALA A 308 94.15 110.56 21.02
N GLU A 309 95.18 110.54 20.17
CA GLU A 309 95.23 109.68 18.96
C GLU A 309 95.07 108.19 19.31
N LYS A 310 95.77 107.68 20.34
CA LYS A 310 95.59 106.30 20.82
C LYS A 310 94.18 106.03 21.34
N THR A 311 93.57 107.01 22.03
CA THR A 311 92.20 106.91 22.54
C THR A 311 91.20 106.85 21.39
N MET A 312 91.37 107.67 20.35
CA MET A 312 90.54 107.62 19.13
C MET A 312 90.64 106.25 18.45
N GLN A 313 91.87 105.72 18.29
CA GLN A 313 92.08 104.39 17.69
C GLN A 313 91.40 103.28 18.51
N ALA A 314 91.62 103.25 19.83
CA ALA A 314 90.99 102.25 20.70
C ALA A 314 89.45 102.37 20.69
N THR A 315 88.93 103.60 20.61
CA THR A 315 87.49 103.87 20.50
C THR A 315 86.91 103.34 19.19
N GLN A 316 87.63 103.46 18.08
CA GLN A 316 87.27 102.91 16.79
C GLN A 316 87.21 101.38 16.81
N GLU A 317 88.20 100.73 17.44
CA GLU A 317 88.28 99.28 17.58
C GLU A 317 87.12 98.74 18.43
N VAL A 318 86.83 99.35 19.58
CA VAL A 318 85.68 99.01 20.43
C VAL A 318 84.36 99.28 19.71
N GLY A 319 84.22 100.41 19.02
CA GLY A 319 83.03 100.73 18.23
C GLY A 319 82.76 99.69 17.13
N SER A 320 83.81 99.19 16.48
CA SER A 320 83.69 98.10 15.49
C SER A 320 83.23 96.80 16.14
N ALA A 321 83.76 96.44 17.32
CA ALA A 321 83.31 95.26 18.06
C ALA A 321 81.85 95.37 18.52
N VAL A 322 81.42 96.55 18.98
CA VAL A 322 80.03 96.82 19.39
C VAL A 322 79.08 96.74 18.20
N SER A 323 79.47 97.25 17.03
CA SER A 323 78.70 97.12 15.78
C SER A 323 78.52 95.65 15.37
N LEU A 324 79.56 94.83 15.56
CA LEU A 324 79.46 93.39 15.34
C LEU A 324 78.45 92.73 16.30
N ILE A 325 78.49 93.11 17.58
CA ILE A 325 77.54 92.62 18.60
C ILE A 325 76.10 93.01 18.23
N GLN A 326 75.86 94.24 17.78
CA GLN A 326 74.54 94.70 17.32
C GLN A 326 74.05 93.88 16.14
N THR A 327 74.91 93.65 15.14
CA THR A 327 74.59 92.85 13.96
C THR A 327 74.22 91.42 14.34
N HIS A 328 75.02 90.77 15.19
CA HIS A 328 74.73 89.41 15.65
C HIS A 328 73.50 89.32 16.56
N ALA A 329 73.23 90.34 17.38
CA ALA A 329 72.01 90.41 18.17
C ALA A 329 70.77 90.49 17.25
N GLN A 330 70.81 91.32 16.21
CA GLN A 330 69.73 91.43 15.23
C GLN A 330 69.52 90.12 14.46
N GLN A 331 70.59 89.48 13.99
CA GLN A 331 70.53 88.16 13.33
C GLN A 331 69.92 87.09 14.25
N ASN A 332 70.27 87.10 15.53
CA ASN A 332 69.69 86.17 16.50
C ASN A 332 68.20 86.45 16.75
N VAL A 333 67.75 87.71 16.78
CA VAL A 333 66.32 88.03 16.89
C VAL A 333 65.55 87.45 15.70
N GLU A 334 66.05 87.60 14.47
CA GLU A 334 65.43 87.01 13.28
C GLU A 334 65.38 85.49 13.34
N ALA A 335 66.46 84.84 13.78
CA ALA A 335 66.50 83.38 13.96
C ALA A 335 65.51 82.90 15.04
N VAL A 336 65.34 83.68 16.12
CA VAL A 336 64.38 83.39 17.19
C VAL A 336 62.94 83.56 16.71
N ASP A 337 62.66 84.55 15.86
CA ASP A 337 61.32 84.72 15.25
C ASP A 337 60.96 83.56 14.31
N LEU A 338 61.91 83.07 13.52
CA LEU A 338 61.72 81.86 12.71
C LEU A 338 61.48 80.63 13.59
N ALA A 339 62.27 80.44 14.65
CA ALA A 339 62.08 79.33 15.58
C ALA A 339 60.72 79.37 16.30
N ALA A 340 60.22 80.57 16.64
CA ALA A 340 58.87 80.74 17.21
C ALA A 340 57.78 80.32 16.21
N HIS A 341 57.94 80.65 14.92
CA HIS A 341 57.03 80.21 13.88
C HIS A 341 57.01 78.68 13.72
N ASP A 342 58.18 78.05 13.68
CA ASP A 342 58.31 76.58 13.58
C ASP A 342 57.70 75.85 14.78
N ILE A 343 57.83 76.41 15.99
CA ILE A 343 57.18 75.90 17.21
C ILE A 343 55.65 75.97 17.10
N SER A 344 55.11 77.07 16.56
CA SER A 344 53.67 77.21 16.34
C SER A 344 53.15 76.11 15.40
N LEU A 345 53.81 75.90 14.26
CA LEU A 345 53.46 74.85 13.30
C LEU A 345 53.59 73.45 13.91
N SER A 346 54.65 73.21 14.70
CA SER A 346 54.85 71.94 15.39
C SER A 346 53.76 71.66 16.43
N THR A 347 53.28 72.70 17.13
CA THR A 347 52.19 72.61 18.10
C THR A 347 50.87 72.23 17.42
N GLU A 348 50.58 72.86 16.27
CA GLU A 348 49.38 72.57 15.48
C GLU A 348 49.39 71.11 15.00
N ALA A 349 50.48 70.66 14.38
CA ALA A 349 50.63 69.28 13.90
C ALA A 349 50.56 68.23 15.02
N ALA A 350 51.15 68.52 16.19
CA ALA A 350 51.06 67.65 17.36
C ALA A 350 49.62 67.59 17.90
N THR A 351 48.91 68.71 17.94
CA THR A 351 47.51 68.77 18.39
C THR A 351 46.60 67.96 17.46
N GLU A 352 46.77 68.10 16.14
CA GLU A 352 46.04 67.32 15.14
C GLU A 352 46.32 65.82 15.29
N SER A 353 47.59 65.43 15.49
CA SER A 353 47.97 64.03 15.76
C SER A 353 47.28 63.46 17.00
N GLY A 354 47.11 64.28 18.04
CA GLY A 354 46.39 63.90 19.26
C GLY A 354 44.92 63.62 19.00
N GLN A 355 44.26 64.47 18.19
CA GLN A 355 42.88 64.27 17.78
C GLN A 355 42.70 62.97 16.98
N PHE A 356 43.64 62.64 16.09
CA PHE A 356 43.59 61.36 15.38
C PHE A 356 43.71 60.15 16.31
N MET A 357 44.52 60.21 17.37
CA MET A 357 44.58 59.13 18.36
C MET A 357 43.27 58.96 19.12
N GLU A 358 42.62 60.06 19.53
CA GLU A 358 41.29 60.00 20.17
C GLU A 358 40.22 59.41 19.23
N HIS A 359 40.30 59.73 17.94
CA HIS A 359 39.41 59.16 16.93
C HIS A 359 39.63 57.65 16.75
N ILE A 360 40.89 57.19 16.76
CA ILE A 360 41.22 55.75 16.73
C ILE A 360 40.65 55.04 17.96
N VAL A 361 40.79 55.61 19.16
CA VAL A 361 40.21 55.04 20.39
C VAL A 361 38.69 54.82 20.22
N THR A 362 37.99 55.80 19.64
CA THR A 362 36.53 55.71 19.41
C THR A 362 36.19 54.59 18.43
N ILE A 363 36.87 54.51 17.28
CA ILE A 363 36.64 53.47 16.26
C ILE A 363 36.90 52.07 16.81
N VAL A 364 37.95 51.93 17.63
CA VAL A 364 38.30 50.65 18.25
C VAL A 364 37.24 50.21 19.28
N ASP A 365 36.66 51.14 20.03
CA ASP A 365 35.58 50.85 20.98
C ASP A 365 34.31 50.37 20.25
N GLU A 366 33.94 51.03 19.15
CA GLU A 366 32.85 50.58 18.27
C GLU A 366 33.11 49.19 17.68
N THR A 367 34.35 48.94 17.26
CA THR A 367 34.76 47.63 16.74
C THR A 367 34.62 46.54 17.82
N ALA A 368 35.01 46.83 19.06
CA ALA A 368 34.87 45.89 20.18
C ALA A 368 33.39 45.54 20.44
N ILE A 369 32.48 46.52 20.35
CA ILE A 369 31.03 46.30 20.48
C ILE A 369 30.51 45.39 19.36
N GLN A 370 30.90 45.64 18.10
CA GLN A 370 30.49 44.79 16.98
C GLN A 370 30.98 43.35 17.14
N VAL A 371 32.22 43.17 17.56
CA VAL A 371 32.79 41.85 17.80
C VAL A 371 32.06 41.11 18.92
N ALA A 372 31.68 41.80 20.00
CA ALA A 372 30.85 41.20 21.05
C ALA A 372 29.49 40.73 20.50
N SER A 373 28.87 41.51 19.61
CA SER A 373 27.62 41.10 18.94
C SER A 373 27.79 39.87 18.05
N ILE A 374 28.94 39.71 17.37
CA ILE A 374 29.25 38.51 16.58
C ILE A 374 29.39 37.29 17.49
N ALA A 375 30.04 37.44 18.65
CA ALA A 375 30.16 36.35 19.63
C ALA A 375 28.77 35.90 20.12
N THR A 376 27.89 36.83 20.52
CA THR A 376 26.51 36.50 20.92
C THR A 376 25.73 35.83 19.79
N ALA A 377 25.82 36.33 18.55
CA ALA A 377 25.17 35.71 17.41
C ALA A 377 25.68 34.28 17.15
N SER A 378 26.98 34.04 17.39
CA SER A 378 27.58 32.70 17.25
C SER A 378 27.07 31.74 18.33
N GLU A 379 26.87 32.21 19.57
CA GLU A 379 26.25 31.41 20.64
C GLU A 379 24.79 31.04 20.29
N GLU A 380 24.01 32.00 19.77
CA GLU A 380 22.64 31.74 19.30
C GLU A 380 22.61 30.75 18.13
N GLN A 381 23.53 30.88 17.17
CA GLN A 381 23.66 29.92 16.07
C GLN A 381 24.00 28.51 16.56
N SER A 382 24.88 28.39 17.55
CA SER A 382 25.24 27.09 18.13
C SER A 382 24.02 26.41 18.76
N ALA A 383 23.21 27.17 19.52
CA ALA A 383 21.96 26.66 20.10
C ALA A 383 20.96 26.22 19.01
N ALA A 384 20.80 27.02 17.94
CA ALA A 384 19.94 26.69 16.82
C ALA A 384 20.42 25.44 16.07
N SER A 385 21.73 25.28 15.85
CA SER A 385 22.31 24.08 15.25
C SER A 385 22.02 22.83 16.09
N GLU A 386 22.08 22.92 17.43
CA GLU A 386 21.75 21.80 18.31
C GLU A 386 20.27 21.42 18.22
N GLU A 387 19.36 22.40 18.16
CA GLU A 387 17.93 22.15 17.96
C GLU A 387 17.64 21.49 16.61
N ILE A 388 18.29 21.95 15.53
CA ILE A 388 18.15 21.34 14.21
C ILE A 388 18.66 19.89 14.23
N ASN A 389 19.79 19.61 14.89
CA ASN A 389 20.31 18.26 14.96
C ASN A 389 19.35 17.30 15.70
N ARG A 390 18.68 17.79 16.77
CA ARG A 390 17.61 17.04 17.43
C ARG A 390 16.42 16.78 16.50
N ALA A 391 16.00 17.80 15.73
CA ALA A 391 14.93 17.64 14.76
C ALA A 391 15.27 16.62 13.65
N VAL A 392 16.51 16.62 13.16
CA VAL A 392 16.99 15.63 12.18
C VAL A 392 16.93 14.21 12.76
N SER A 393 17.33 14.04 14.02
CA SER A 393 17.23 12.75 14.73
C SER A 393 15.77 12.28 14.85
N ASP A 394 14.85 13.18 15.22
CA ASP A 394 13.42 12.86 15.30
C ASP A 394 12.81 12.48 13.95
N VAL A 395 13.15 13.21 12.88
CA VAL A 395 12.68 12.88 11.53
C VAL A 395 13.22 11.53 11.07
N THR A 396 14.48 11.20 11.42
CA THR A 396 15.10 9.91 11.11
C THR A 396 14.38 8.77 11.86
N ARG A 397 14.04 8.98 13.13
CA ARG A 397 13.25 8.04 13.92
C ARG A 397 11.86 7.81 13.31
N VAL A 398 11.14 8.87 12.95
CA VAL A 398 9.82 8.79 12.31
C VAL A 398 9.90 8.07 10.96
N ALA A 399 10.95 8.31 10.17
CA ALA A 399 11.18 7.60 8.92
C ALA A 399 11.37 6.09 9.16
N SER A 400 12.14 5.70 10.18
CA SER A 400 12.33 4.29 10.57
C SER A 400 11.03 3.62 11.06
N GLU A 401 10.24 4.33 11.87
CA GLU A 401 8.90 3.87 12.30
C GLU A 401 7.97 3.69 11.09
N THR A 402 8.04 4.60 10.12
CA THR A 402 7.26 4.53 8.87
C THR A 402 7.66 3.33 8.02
N ALA A 403 8.96 3.07 7.81
CA ALA A 403 9.44 1.87 7.12
C ALA A 403 8.95 0.58 7.80
N THR A 404 8.99 0.53 9.13
CA THR A 404 8.51 -0.63 9.90
C THR A 404 7.00 -0.83 9.73
N GLY A 405 6.23 0.26 9.76
CA GLY A 405 4.78 0.25 9.49
C GLY A 405 4.45 -0.20 8.08
N MET A 406 5.19 0.28 7.08
CA MET A 406 5.03 -0.12 5.68
C MET A 406 5.40 -1.58 5.43
N SER A 407 6.46 -2.10 6.07
CA SER A 407 6.80 -3.52 6.02
C SER A 407 5.68 -4.40 6.59
N SER A 408 5.07 -3.96 7.70
CA SER A 408 3.92 -4.65 8.29
C SER A 408 2.69 -4.61 7.38
N ALA A 409 2.44 -3.46 6.75
CA ALA A 409 1.36 -3.31 5.77
C ALA A 409 1.58 -4.17 4.52
N ALA A 410 2.82 -4.30 4.04
CA ALA A 410 3.16 -5.17 2.92
C ALA A 410 2.79 -6.63 3.21
N ASN A 411 3.13 -7.12 4.40
CA ASN A 411 2.78 -8.47 4.84
C ASN A 411 1.25 -8.67 4.91
N ALA A 412 0.51 -7.68 5.41
CA ALA A 412 -0.95 -7.73 5.46
C ALA A 412 -1.60 -7.73 4.06
N ILE A 413 -1.00 -7.01 3.10
CA ILE A 413 -1.45 -7.03 1.69
C ILE A 413 -1.22 -8.40 1.05
N VAL A 414 -0.07 -9.05 1.31
CA VAL A 414 0.19 -10.41 0.82
C VAL A 414 -0.86 -11.40 1.34
N GLU A 415 -1.21 -11.31 2.63
CA GLU A 415 -2.28 -12.12 3.22
C GLU A 415 -3.64 -11.82 2.60
N LEU A 416 -3.97 -10.54 2.42
CA LEU A 416 -5.21 -10.11 1.78
C LEU A 416 -5.32 -10.57 0.32
N SER A 417 -4.22 -10.55 -0.43
CA SER A 417 -4.16 -11.08 -1.81
C SER A 417 -4.55 -12.55 -1.83
N GLY A 418 -3.97 -13.36 -0.92
CA GLY A 418 -4.31 -14.77 -0.80
C GLY A 418 -5.78 -15.03 -0.44
N LEU A 419 -6.37 -14.21 0.44
CA LEU A 419 -7.80 -14.29 0.77
C LEU A 419 -8.71 -13.94 -0.42
N VAL A 420 -8.32 -12.94 -1.23
CA VAL A 420 -9.06 -12.55 -2.43
C VAL A 420 -9.00 -13.65 -3.50
N GLU A 421 -7.84 -14.29 -3.67
CA GLU A 421 -7.69 -15.45 -4.55
C GLU A 421 -8.53 -16.65 -4.11
N GLU A 422 -8.56 -16.94 -2.81
CA GLU A 422 -9.40 -18.00 -2.26
C GLU A 422 -10.90 -17.69 -2.48
N LEU A 423 -11.29 -16.43 -2.28
CA LEU A 423 -12.65 -15.96 -2.56
C LEU A 423 -13.01 -16.12 -4.04
N ASP A 424 -12.11 -15.75 -4.95
CA ASP A 424 -12.32 -15.89 -6.40
C ASP A 424 -12.52 -17.35 -6.82
N SER A 425 -11.72 -18.26 -6.24
CA SER A 425 -11.85 -19.71 -6.44
C SER A 425 -13.20 -20.24 -5.96
N MET A 426 -13.63 -19.86 -4.75
CA MET A 426 -14.94 -20.24 -4.21
C MET A 426 -16.10 -19.75 -5.07
N ILE A 427 -16.02 -18.51 -5.57
CA ILE A 427 -17.05 -17.93 -6.45
C ILE A 427 -17.11 -18.67 -7.78
N SER A 428 -15.94 -18.98 -8.37
CA SER A 428 -15.84 -19.75 -9.61
C SER A 428 -16.44 -21.14 -9.45
N SER A 429 -16.18 -21.81 -8.33
CA SER A 429 -16.76 -23.12 -8.00
C SER A 429 -18.28 -23.06 -7.80
N LEU A 430 -18.80 -22.01 -7.15
CA LEU A 430 -20.23 -21.76 -6.99
C LEU A 430 -20.91 -21.51 -8.35
N ALA A 431 -20.29 -20.73 -9.23
CA ALA A 431 -20.80 -20.43 -10.57
C ALA A 431 -20.91 -21.69 -11.46
N GLN A 432 -20.03 -22.67 -11.26
CA GLN A 432 -20.00 -23.94 -11.99
C GLN A 432 -20.92 -25.02 -11.39
N GLY A 433 -21.63 -24.73 -10.29
CA GLY A 433 -22.50 -25.69 -9.61
C GLY A 433 -21.76 -26.80 -8.85
N ASN A 434 -20.43 -26.71 -8.74
CA ASN A 434 -19.57 -27.68 -8.06
C ASN A 434 -19.44 -27.32 -6.56
N ILE A 435 -20.56 -27.28 -5.84
CA ILE A 435 -20.61 -26.83 -4.44
C ILE A 435 -19.76 -27.72 -3.51
N GLU A 436 -19.54 -29.00 -3.86
CA GLU A 436 -18.66 -29.90 -3.11
C GLU A 436 -17.17 -29.48 -3.15
N ASN A 437 -16.73 -28.80 -4.22
CA ASN A 437 -15.35 -28.30 -4.34
C ASN A 437 -15.16 -26.94 -3.67
N ALA A 438 -16.22 -26.12 -3.57
CA ALA A 438 -16.17 -24.81 -2.90
C ALA A 438 -15.95 -24.92 -1.38
N ALA A 439 -16.31 -26.07 -0.77
CA ALA A 439 -16.09 -26.34 0.65
C ALA A 439 -14.72 -26.94 0.97
N ALA A 440 -13.94 -27.33 -0.05
CA ALA A 440 -12.61 -27.90 0.11
C ALA A 440 -11.55 -26.84 -0.23
N SER A 441 -11.16 -26.04 0.75
CA SER A 441 -10.02 -25.12 0.66
C SER A 441 -8.66 -25.83 0.51
N ASP A 442 -8.62 -27.09 0.10
CA ASP A 442 -7.42 -27.95 0.04
C ASP A 442 -7.29 -28.68 -1.32
N GLY A 443 -8.10 -28.28 -2.31
CA GLY A 443 -8.11 -28.88 -3.64
C GLY A 443 -6.93 -28.44 -4.54
N PRO A 444 -6.63 -29.24 -5.59
CA PRO A 444 -5.62 -28.90 -6.60
C PRO A 444 -5.97 -27.60 -7.36
N LEU A 445 -4.96 -26.88 -7.86
CA LEU A 445 -5.09 -25.62 -8.62
C LEU A 445 -5.99 -25.77 -9.86
N PHE A 446 -5.88 -26.92 -10.54
CA PHE A 446 -6.79 -27.34 -11.60
C PHE A 446 -6.68 -28.85 -11.82
N ILE A 447 -7.78 -29.48 -12.26
CA ILE A 447 -7.92 -30.93 -12.41
C ILE A 447 -7.97 -31.26 -13.90
N TRP A 448 -7.41 -32.41 -14.29
CA TRP A 448 -7.57 -32.95 -15.63
C TRP A 448 -9.06 -33.12 -16.00
N SER A 449 -9.40 -32.80 -17.24
CA SER A 449 -10.76 -32.89 -17.75
C SER A 449 -10.74 -33.29 -19.23
N ASP A 450 -11.83 -33.90 -19.71
CA ASP A 450 -11.87 -34.48 -21.07
C ASP A 450 -11.67 -33.43 -22.19
N ASP A 451 -11.92 -32.15 -21.90
CA ASP A 451 -11.63 -31.03 -22.81
C ASP A 451 -10.14 -30.70 -22.94
N LEU A 452 -9.27 -31.27 -22.11
CA LEU A 452 -7.80 -31.21 -22.23
C LEU A 452 -7.22 -32.44 -22.95
N SER A 453 -8.00 -33.48 -23.21
CA SER A 453 -7.52 -34.62 -23.99
C SER A 453 -7.27 -34.20 -25.44
N VAL A 454 -6.08 -34.53 -25.96
CA VAL A 454 -5.75 -34.39 -27.39
C VAL A 454 -6.17 -35.63 -28.18
N GLY A 455 -6.58 -36.71 -27.51
CA GLY A 455 -7.01 -37.96 -28.13
C GLY A 455 -5.85 -38.91 -28.48
N LEU A 456 -4.68 -38.69 -27.88
CA LEU A 456 -3.50 -39.54 -27.95
C LEU A 456 -3.12 -39.92 -26.51
N ASP A 457 -3.28 -41.19 -26.15
CA ASP A 457 -3.12 -41.72 -24.79
C ASP A 457 -1.71 -41.40 -24.25
N SER A 458 -0.69 -41.55 -25.10
CA SER A 458 0.71 -41.30 -24.76
C SER A 458 1.02 -39.84 -24.40
N ILE A 459 0.31 -38.90 -25.02
CA ILE A 459 0.47 -37.46 -24.79
C ILE A 459 -0.43 -37.00 -23.64
N ASP A 460 -1.66 -37.52 -23.57
CA ASP A 460 -2.59 -37.22 -22.48
C ASP A 460 -2.03 -37.64 -21.11
N GLU A 461 -1.35 -38.79 -21.02
CA GLU A 461 -0.66 -39.18 -19.78
C GLU A 461 0.50 -38.24 -19.42
N GLN A 462 1.21 -37.70 -20.40
CA GLN A 462 2.28 -36.72 -20.13
C GLN A 462 1.72 -35.36 -19.70
N HIS A 463 0.62 -34.92 -20.29
CA HIS A 463 -0.09 -33.72 -19.85
C HIS A 463 -0.61 -33.86 -18.41
N LYS A 464 -1.12 -35.04 -18.01
CA LYS A 464 -1.53 -35.30 -16.63
C LYS A 464 -0.37 -35.15 -15.65
N VAL A 465 0.84 -35.56 -16.03
CA VAL A 465 2.04 -35.36 -15.19
C VAL A 465 2.40 -33.89 -15.06
N LEU A 466 2.33 -33.10 -16.15
CA LEU A 466 2.53 -31.65 -16.08
C LEU A 466 1.52 -30.97 -15.15
N ILE A 467 0.24 -31.33 -15.25
CA ILE A 467 -0.80 -30.82 -14.34
C ILE A 467 -0.50 -31.22 -12.89
N SER A 468 -0.05 -32.46 -12.66
CA SER A 468 0.32 -32.92 -11.32
C SER A 468 1.48 -32.10 -10.74
N LEU A 469 2.52 -31.81 -11.52
CA LEU A 469 3.67 -31.02 -11.07
C LEU A 469 3.30 -29.57 -10.78
N ILE A 470 2.41 -28.96 -11.58
CA ILE A 470 1.90 -27.61 -11.31
C ILE A 470 1.05 -27.60 -10.02
N ASN A 471 0.24 -28.63 -9.80
CA ASN A 471 -0.54 -28.78 -8.57
C ASN A 471 0.35 -29.02 -7.34
N GLU A 472 1.45 -29.77 -7.49
CA GLU A 472 2.44 -29.98 -6.43
C GLU A 472 3.14 -28.67 -6.04
N LEU A 473 3.50 -27.84 -7.04
CA LEU A 473 4.08 -26.52 -6.80
C LEU A 473 3.11 -25.60 -6.07
N HIS A 474 1.83 -25.61 -6.49
CA HIS A 474 0.76 -24.87 -5.82
C HIS A 474 0.60 -25.31 -4.36
N ALA A 475 0.60 -26.62 -4.10
CA ALA A 475 0.48 -27.15 -2.75
C ALA A 475 1.69 -26.81 -1.88
N ALA A 476 2.91 -26.88 -2.43
CA ALA A 476 4.12 -26.49 -1.73
C ALA A 476 4.14 -24.99 -1.36
N MET A 477 3.69 -24.13 -2.29
CA MET A 477 3.53 -22.69 -2.07
C MET A 477 2.50 -22.41 -0.98
N LYS A 478 1.31 -23.03 -1.06
CA LYS A 478 0.23 -22.85 -0.07
C LYS A 478 0.60 -23.33 1.32
N ALA A 479 1.32 -24.45 1.42
CA ALA A 479 1.82 -24.99 2.67
C ALA A 479 3.02 -24.21 3.25
N ARG A 480 3.43 -23.09 2.62
CA ARG A 480 4.59 -22.27 3.02
C ARG A 480 5.84 -23.11 3.23
N ARG A 481 6.07 -24.08 2.34
CA ARG A 481 7.26 -24.93 2.37
C ARG A 481 8.52 -24.10 2.10
N SER A 482 9.67 -24.65 2.43
CA SER A 482 10.94 -23.94 2.29
C SER A 482 11.24 -23.58 0.82
N ASN A 483 12.06 -22.54 0.59
CA ASN A 483 12.51 -22.21 -0.77
C ASN A 483 13.23 -23.40 -1.44
N GLU A 484 13.87 -24.27 -0.66
CA GLU A 484 14.49 -25.50 -1.17
C GLU A 484 13.45 -26.49 -1.69
N ASP A 485 12.34 -26.67 -0.97
CA ASP A 485 11.22 -27.51 -1.41
C ASP A 485 10.56 -26.97 -2.68
N LEU A 486 10.37 -25.64 -2.76
CA LEU A 486 9.81 -24.99 -3.95
C LEU A 486 10.73 -25.15 -5.17
N LEU A 487 12.04 -24.95 -4.98
CA LEU A 487 13.03 -25.13 -6.04
C LEU A 487 13.06 -26.57 -6.55
N ASN A 488 12.94 -27.57 -5.68
CA ASN A 488 12.89 -28.98 -6.08
C ASN A 488 11.70 -29.27 -7.01
N VAL A 489 10.52 -28.70 -6.71
CA VAL A 489 9.34 -28.89 -7.56
C VAL A 489 9.48 -28.13 -8.90
N ILE A 490 10.04 -26.90 -8.88
CA ILE A 490 10.33 -26.13 -10.10
C ILE A 490 11.34 -26.86 -10.99
N ASP A 491 12.39 -27.43 -10.40
CA ASP A 491 13.39 -28.22 -11.12
C ASP A 491 12.76 -29.46 -11.79
N ASN A 492 11.85 -30.15 -11.09
CA ASN A 492 11.10 -31.27 -11.66
C ASN A 492 10.18 -30.84 -12.82
N LEU A 493 9.46 -29.72 -12.66
CA LEU A 493 8.60 -29.17 -13.70
C LEU A 493 9.40 -28.79 -14.94
N LYS A 494 10.52 -28.09 -14.78
CA LYS A 494 11.45 -27.71 -15.86
C LYS A 494 12.00 -28.94 -16.60
N ASN A 495 12.46 -29.95 -15.86
CA ASN A 495 13.05 -31.14 -16.48
C ASN A 495 12.00 -31.94 -17.24
N TYR A 496 10.79 -32.04 -16.69
CA TYR A 496 9.70 -32.77 -17.32
C TYR A 496 9.16 -32.05 -18.56
N THR A 497 9.05 -30.73 -18.57
CA THR A 497 8.61 -29.96 -19.76
C THR A 497 9.58 -30.14 -20.92
N VAL A 498 10.89 -30.10 -20.68
CA VAL A 498 11.90 -30.40 -21.71
C VAL A 498 11.74 -31.83 -22.25
N THR A 499 11.48 -32.79 -21.37
CA THR A 499 11.29 -34.20 -21.76
C THR A 499 10.03 -34.39 -22.61
N HIS A 500 8.92 -33.80 -22.19
CA HIS A 500 7.64 -33.86 -22.87
C HIS A 500 7.67 -33.19 -24.24
N PHE A 501 8.18 -31.96 -24.32
CA PHE A 501 8.32 -31.25 -25.59
C PHE A 501 9.26 -31.98 -26.55
N GLY A 502 10.36 -32.54 -26.06
CA GLY A 502 11.25 -33.36 -26.88
C GLY A 502 10.54 -34.57 -27.48
N TYR A 503 9.66 -35.22 -26.71
CA TYR A 503 8.86 -36.34 -27.20
C TYR A 503 7.90 -35.93 -28.33
N GLU A 504 7.21 -34.80 -28.19
CA GLU A 504 6.33 -34.27 -29.26
C GLU A 504 7.12 -33.88 -30.51
N GLU A 505 8.27 -33.21 -30.33
CA GLU A 505 9.14 -32.79 -31.42
C GLU A 505 9.72 -33.99 -32.19
N ASP A 506 10.07 -35.08 -31.48
CA ASP A 506 10.49 -36.34 -32.10
C ASP A 506 9.35 -36.97 -32.92
N LEU A 507 8.12 -36.97 -32.40
CA LEU A 507 6.94 -37.44 -33.14
C LEU A 507 6.67 -36.59 -34.39
N PHE A 508 6.85 -35.28 -34.30
CA PHE A 508 6.72 -34.36 -35.44
C PHE A 508 7.78 -34.64 -36.50
N ALA A 509 9.02 -34.88 -36.10
CA ALA A 509 10.12 -35.21 -37.00
C ALA A 509 9.92 -36.56 -37.70
N GLU A 510 9.41 -37.57 -36.98
CA GLU A 510 9.14 -38.90 -37.53
C GLU A 510 7.97 -38.90 -38.54
N HIS A 511 6.92 -38.12 -38.26
CA HIS A 511 5.67 -38.16 -39.04
C HIS A 511 5.50 -36.98 -40.02
N GLY A 512 6.40 -36.00 -39.97
CA GLY A 512 6.45 -34.85 -40.89
C GLY A 512 5.35 -33.83 -40.68
N TYR A 513 5.13 -33.38 -39.43
CA TYR A 513 4.11 -32.39 -39.11
C TYR A 513 4.41 -31.01 -39.74
N PRO A 514 3.50 -30.40 -40.53
CA PRO A 514 3.80 -29.17 -41.28
C PRO A 514 4.18 -27.95 -40.43
N ASP A 515 3.59 -27.81 -39.24
CA ASP A 515 3.77 -26.63 -38.38
C ASP A 515 4.84 -26.81 -37.29
N THR A 516 5.68 -27.86 -37.42
CA THR A 516 6.77 -28.19 -36.48
C THR A 516 7.63 -26.98 -36.07
N PRO A 517 8.09 -26.09 -36.99
CA PRO A 517 8.94 -24.96 -36.59
C PRO A 517 8.23 -23.94 -35.67
N ALA A 518 6.93 -23.73 -35.87
CA ALA A 518 6.15 -22.81 -35.04
C ALA A 518 5.92 -23.40 -33.65
N HIS A 519 5.71 -24.71 -33.57
CA HIS A 519 5.51 -25.45 -32.32
C HIS A 519 6.77 -25.45 -31.45
N ILE A 520 7.93 -25.74 -32.04
CA ILE A 520 9.24 -25.70 -31.36
C ILE A 520 9.53 -24.32 -30.77
N GLU A 521 9.16 -23.24 -31.45
CA GLU A 521 9.39 -21.88 -30.96
C GLU A 521 8.56 -21.58 -29.71
N GLN A 522 7.31 -22.07 -29.64
CA GLN A 522 6.47 -21.95 -28.44
C GLN A 522 7.06 -22.72 -27.25
N HIS A 523 7.55 -23.94 -27.49
CA HIS A 523 8.22 -24.75 -26.47
C HIS A 523 9.47 -24.06 -25.90
N ARG A 524 10.34 -23.55 -26.79
CA ARG A 524 11.57 -22.85 -26.38
C ARG A 524 11.27 -21.61 -25.55
N LYS A 525 10.25 -20.84 -25.94
CA LYS A 525 9.86 -19.64 -25.21
C LYS A 525 9.42 -19.98 -23.79
N PHE A 526 8.56 -21.00 -23.64
CA PHE A 526 8.09 -21.42 -22.33
C PHE A 526 9.22 -21.95 -21.44
N VAL A 527 10.09 -22.81 -21.97
CA VAL A 527 11.25 -23.32 -21.21
C VAL A 527 12.16 -22.17 -20.77
N SER A 528 12.39 -21.17 -21.61
CA SER A 528 13.19 -19.98 -21.26
C SER A 528 12.56 -19.19 -20.10
N GLU A 529 11.25 -18.98 -20.12
CA GLU A 529 10.53 -18.25 -19.07
C GLU A 529 10.58 -19.02 -17.73
N VAL A 530 10.44 -20.36 -17.76
CA VAL A 530 10.57 -21.21 -16.56
C VAL A 530 11.99 -21.18 -15.98
N VAL A 531 13.02 -21.19 -16.83
CA VAL A 531 14.44 -21.11 -16.41
C VAL A 531 14.78 -19.76 -15.78
N GLU A 532 14.32 -18.67 -16.37
CA GLU A 532 14.54 -17.32 -15.82
C GLU A 532 13.84 -17.15 -14.47
N PHE A 533 12.62 -17.67 -14.35
CA PHE A 533 11.88 -17.69 -13.09
C PHE A 533 12.60 -18.47 -12.00
N GLU A 534 13.06 -19.69 -12.29
CA GLU A 534 13.84 -20.51 -11.36
C GLU A 534 15.10 -19.79 -10.85
N ALA A 535 15.85 -19.14 -11.76
CA ALA A 535 17.04 -18.37 -11.40
C ALA A 535 16.71 -17.18 -10.48
N GLY A 536 15.58 -16.52 -10.70
CA GLY A 536 15.07 -15.45 -9.85
C GLY A 536 14.69 -15.95 -8.44
N VAL A 537 14.04 -17.11 -8.33
CA VAL A 537 13.70 -17.73 -7.04
C VAL A 537 14.96 -18.17 -6.31
N ARG A 538 15.91 -18.79 -7.01
CA ARG A 538 17.19 -19.26 -6.46
C ARG A 538 18.06 -18.12 -5.93
N SER A 539 18.01 -16.95 -6.56
CA SER A 539 18.74 -15.75 -6.10
C SER A 539 18.01 -14.96 -5.00
N GLY A 540 16.80 -15.37 -4.61
CA GLY A 540 15.96 -14.65 -3.66
C GLY A 540 15.36 -13.35 -4.21
N LYS A 541 15.53 -13.09 -5.51
CA LYS A 541 15.02 -11.90 -6.22
C LYS A 541 13.52 -12.04 -6.54
N LEU A 542 13.05 -13.26 -6.77
CA LEU A 542 11.66 -13.58 -7.04
C LEU A 542 11.12 -14.52 -5.95
N THR A 543 9.83 -14.41 -5.67
CA THR A 543 9.09 -15.35 -4.83
C THR A 543 8.09 -16.10 -5.70
N VAL A 544 7.75 -17.33 -5.31
CA VAL A 544 6.68 -18.07 -6.00
C VAL A 544 5.35 -17.45 -5.59
N THR A 545 4.69 -16.81 -6.55
CA THR A 545 3.41 -16.12 -6.35
C THR A 545 2.28 -16.84 -7.08
N MET A 546 1.03 -16.49 -6.76
CA MET A 546 -0.12 -17.01 -7.48
C MET A 546 -0.14 -16.57 -8.95
N ASP A 547 0.42 -15.41 -9.29
CA ASP A 547 0.56 -14.97 -10.69
C ASP A 547 1.39 -15.96 -11.52
N VAL A 548 2.44 -16.53 -10.92
CA VAL A 548 3.25 -17.57 -11.56
C VAL A 548 2.44 -18.86 -11.72
N MET A 549 1.67 -19.25 -10.69
CA MET A 549 0.81 -20.43 -10.76
C MET A 549 -0.27 -20.29 -11.82
N LYS A 550 -0.85 -19.09 -11.96
CA LYS A 550 -1.82 -18.74 -12.99
C LYS A 550 -1.19 -18.76 -14.37
N PHE A 551 0.00 -18.17 -14.54
CA PHE A 551 0.75 -18.24 -15.79
C PHE A 551 0.98 -19.70 -16.23
N LEU A 552 1.47 -20.57 -15.35
CA LEU A 552 1.73 -21.98 -15.67
C LEU A 552 0.45 -22.73 -16.06
N LYS A 553 -0.63 -22.53 -15.30
CA LYS A 553 -1.95 -23.12 -15.59
C LYS A 553 -2.52 -22.63 -16.92
N ASP A 554 -2.53 -21.31 -17.13
CA ASP A 554 -3.11 -20.69 -18.30
C ASP A 554 -2.32 -21.07 -19.54
N TRP A 555 -0.98 -21.01 -19.48
CA TRP A 555 -0.12 -21.42 -20.59
C TRP A 555 -0.40 -22.88 -20.98
N LEU A 556 -0.35 -23.81 -20.03
CA LEU A 556 -0.56 -25.23 -20.31
C LEU A 556 -1.97 -25.49 -20.88
N THR A 557 -2.99 -24.87 -20.31
CA THR A 557 -4.38 -25.02 -20.78
C THR A 557 -4.55 -24.49 -22.20
N HIS A 558 -3.98 -23.32 -22.52
CA HIS A 558 -4.07 -22.73 -23.85
C HIS A 558 -3.23 -23.49 -24.87
N HIS A 559 -2.05 -23.99 -24.48
CA HIS A 559 -1.18 -24.78 -25.34
C HIS A 559 -1.85 -26.10 -25.74
N ILE A 560 -2.38 -26.84 -24.76
CA ILE A 560 -3.09 -28.11 -25.02
C ILE A 560 -4.30 -27.88 -25.92
N LYS A 561 -5.18 -26.94 -25.56
CA LYS A 561 -6.45 -26.72 -26.29
C LYS A 561 -6.27 -26.04 -27.64
N GLY A 562 -5.27 -25.17 -27.73
CA GLY A 562 -5.05 -24.30 -28.87
C GLY A 562 -4.06 -24.87 -29.86
N THR A 563 -2.91 -25.33 -29.38
CA THR A 563 -1.78 -25.80 -30.21
C THR A 563 -1.82 -27.33 -30.35
N ASP A 564 -1.86 -28.07 -29.25
CA ASP A 564 -1.62 -29.53 -29.30
C ASP A 564 -2.77 -30.30 -29.96
N LYS A 565 -4.01 -29.84 -29.75
CA LYS A 565 -5.19 -30.34 -30.47
C LYS A 565 -5.12 -30.19 -31.99
N GLN A 566 -4.27 -29.31 -32.52
CA GLN A 566 -4.16 -29.14 -33.97
C GLN A 566 -3.38 -30.27 -34.64
N TYR A 567 -2.36 -30.81 -33.97
CA TYR A 567 -1.56 -31.91 -34.53
C TYR A 567 -2.22 -33.28 -34.28
N SER A 568 -3.13 -33.41 -33.31
CA SER A 568 -3.64 -34.72 -32.92
C SER A 568 -4.34 -35.46 -34.06
N GLY A 569 -5.17 -34.75 -34.83
CA GLY A 569 -5.81 -35.30 -36.03
C GLY A 569 -4.83 -35.71 -37.13
N PHE A 570 -3.66 -35.08 -37.21
CA PHE A 570 -2.59 -35.43 -38.14
C PHE A 570 -1.83 -36.69 -37.70
N LEU A 571 -1.47 -36.78 -36.41
CA LEU A 571 -0.74 -37.92 -35.86
C LEU A 571 -1.62 -39.18 -35.77
N SER A 572 -2.91 -39.06 -35.40
CA SER A 572 -3.83 -40.21 -35.40
C SER A 572 -4.03 -40.82 -36.80
N GLN A 573 -4.01 -40.01 -37.87
CA GLN A 573 -4.06 -40.51 -39.26
C GLN A 573 -2.80 -41.30 -39.67
N LYS A 574 -1.70 -41.13 -38.94
CA LYS A 574 -0.43 -41.83 -39.13
C LYS A 574 -0.27 -43.06 -38.24
N GLY A 575 -1.28 -43.37 -37.42
CA GLY A 575 -1.29 -44.55 -36.56
C GLY A 575 -0.62 -44.36 -35.20
N VAL A 576 -0.34 -43.11 -34.80
CA VAL A 576 0.07 -42.78 -33.44
C VAL A 576 -1.16 -42.79 -32.55
N ASN A 577 -1.10 -43.51 -31.42
CA ASN A 577 -2.14 -43.59 -30.40
C ASN A 577 -1.63 -43.09 -29.06
#